data_AF-A0A409YCU0-F1
#
_entry.id   AF-A0A409YCU0-F1
#
_cell.length_a   1.000
_cell.length_b   1.000
_cell.length_c   1.000
_cell.angle_alpha   90.00
_cell.angle_beta   90.00
_cell.angle_gamma   90.00
#
_symmetry.space_group_name_H-M   'P 1'
#
loop_
_entity.id
_entity.type
_entity.pdbx_description
1 polymer ?
#
loop_
_entity_poly.entity_id
_entity_poly.type
_entity_poly.pdbx_seq_one_letter_code
_entity_poly.pdbx_strand_id
1 'polypeptide(L)'
;MCKFMGHLDSDLFLSLHLEVAIIQEVRSKGLEFSPDKAFYVLVLVGIEPVDIRDFGRLMTTPAFAEEGHRPLGMLQVLSIIVEDRPPVSVRDKPQYAPTRLAFDSQPETSVLPLVYLNVAYFLGRAGNPVCYLGHLHLISEFAFSVASGFKSFTIRSILGPQMGGVEKPVTADTCSE
;
A
#
# COMPACT_ATOMS: atom_id res chain seq x y z
N MET A 1 2.81 -4.50 -17.55
CA MET A 1 2.60 -3.90 -16.22
C MET A 1 1.21 -3.28 -16.21
N CYS A 2 0.37 -3.59 -15.23
CA CYS A 2 -0.93 -2.93 -15.11
C CYS A 2 -0.68 -1.44 -14.86
N LYS A 3 -1.01 -0.60 -15.84
CA LYS A 3 -0.72 0.85 -15.79
C LYS A 3 -1.33 1.51 -14.57
N PHE A 4 -2.49 0.99 -14.15
CA PHE A 4 -3.18 1.40 -12.92
C PHE A 4 -2.34 1.16 -11.66
N MET A 5 -1.68 0.00 -11.53
CA MET A 5 -0.84 -0.31 -10.36
C MET A 5 0.42 0.55 -10.33
N GLY A 6 0.96 0.94 -11.49
CA GLY A 6 2.07 1.89 -11.55
C GLY A 6 1.72 3.28 -11.01
N HIS A 7 0.43 3.64 -10.92
CA HIS A 7 0.02 4.89 -10.27
C HIS A 7 0.14 4.85 -8.74
N LEU A 8 -0.01 3.67 -8.12
CA LEU A 8 0.19 3.48 -6.68
C LEU A 8 1.59 3.88 -6.26
N ASP A 9 2.59 3.45 -7.04
CA ASP A 9 4.00 3.71 -6.75
C ASP A 9 4.39 5.16 -7.08
N SER A 10 3.62 5.86 -7.93
CA SER A 10 3.93 7.23 -8.37
C SER A 10 3.31 8.32 -7.50
N ASP A 11 2.26 8.01 -6.72
CA ASP A 11 1.59 8.98 -5.85
C ASP A 11 2.25 8.98 -4.46
N LEU A 12 2.92 10.09 -4.14
CA LEU A 12 3.66 10.25 -2.88
C LEU A 12 2.78 10.12 -1.64
N PHE A 13 1.55 10.64 -1.69
CA PHE A 13 0.65 10.61 -0.54
C PHE A 13 0.14 9.20 -0.32
N LEU A 14 -0.28 8.52 -1.37
CA LEU A 14 -0.76 7.16 -1.27
C LEU A 14 0.35 6.20 -0.81
N SER A 15 1.55 6.33 -1.36
CA SER A 15 2.73 5.56 -0.94
C SER A 15 3.01 5.74 0.56
N LEU A 16 3.00 6.97 1.06
CA LEU A 16 3.18 7.24 2.48
C LEU A 16 2.09 6.59 3.37
N HIS A 17 0.81 6.68 2.97
CA HIS A 17 -0.27 6.07 3.74
C HIS A 17 -0.14 4.54 3.78
N LEU A 18 0.23 3.92 2.66
CA LEU A 18 0.53 2.49 2.58
C LEU A 18 1.69 2.12 3.50
N GLU A 19 2.79 2.87 3.49
CA GLU A 19 3.92 2.63 4.39
C GLU A 19 3.51 2.69 5.86
N VAL A 20 2.76 3.73 6.27
CA VAL A 20 2.26 3.86 7.64
C VAL A 20 1.38 2.67 8.01
N ALA A 21 0.47 2.28 7.13
CA ALA A 21 -0.44 1.16 7.38
C ALA A 21 0.30 -0.19 7.51
N ILE A 22 1.32 -0.41 6.67
CA ILE A 22 2.22 -1.58 6.76
C ILE A 22 2.95 -1.60 8.10
N ILE A 23 3.49 -0.46 8.55
CA ILE A 23 4.16 -0.37 9.86
C ILE A 23 3.21 -0.76 10.99
N GLN A 24 1.97 -0.27 10.95
CA GLN A 24 0.97 -0.58 11.97
C GLN A 24 0.60 -2.06 11.95
N GLU A 25 0.44 -2.67 10.78
CA GLU A 25 0.10 -4.08 10.66
C GLU A 25 1.24 -5.01 11.11
N VAL A 26 2.50 -4.64 10.83
CA VAL A 26 3.66 -5.38 11.37
C VAL A 26 3.67 -5.30 12.91
N ARG A 27 3.42 -4.11 13.48
CA ARG A 27 3.38 -3.89 14.93
C ARG A 27 2.19 -4.57 15.61
N SER A 28 1.02 -4.60 14.97
CA SER A 28 -0.18 -5.25 15.50
C SER A 28 0.03 -6.75 15.74
N LYS A 29 0.88 -7.37 14.90
CA LYS A 29 1.33 -8.76 15.03
C LYS A 29 2.49 -8.96 16.02
N GLY A 30 2.96 -7.91 16.68
CA GLY A 30 4.10 -7.96 17.61
C GLY A 30 5.44 -8.25 16.92
N LEU A 31 5.56 -7.92 15.62
CA LEU A 31 6.76 -8.12 14.84
C LEU A 31 7.62 -6.84 14.84
N GLU A 32 8.94 -7.01 14.72
CA GLU A 32 9.90 -5.90 14.66
C GLU A 32 10.63 -5.86 13.32
N PHE A 33 10.79 -4.66 12.79
CA PHE A 33 11.54 -4.44 11.56
C PHE A 33 13.03 -4.66 11.76
N SER A 34 13.69 -5.11 10.70
CA SER A 34 15.13 -5.33 10.65
C SER A 34 15.69 -4.79 9.33
N PRO A 35 16.87 -4.16 9.31
CA PRO A 35 17.46 -3.64 8.09
C PRO A 35 17.87 -4.76 7.11
N ASP A 36 18.16 -5.96 7.63
CA ASP A 36 18.65 -7.10 6.84
C ASP A 36 17.55 -8.11 6.47
N LYS A 37 16.32 -7.90 6.92
CA LYS A 37 15.22 -8.84 6.72
C LYS A 37 13.97 -8.12 6.26
N ALA A 38 13.29 -8.67 5.26
CA ALA A 38 12.02 -8.15 4.79
C ALA A 38 10.87 -9.09 5.12
N PHE A 39 9.77 -8.51 5.58
CA PHE A 39 8.47 -9.18 5.65
C PHE A 39 7.84 -9.26 4.27
N TYR A 40 7.00 -10.28 4.07
CA TYR A 40 6.11 -10.34 2.93
C TYR A 40 4.82 -9.62 3.27
N VAL A 41 4.49 -8.62 2.46
CA VAL A 41 3.30 -7.81 2.63
C VAL A 41 2.45 -7.97 1.38
N LEU A 42 1.21 -8.37 1.55
CA LEU A 42 0.21 -8.42 0.49
C LEU A 42 -0.79 -7.28 0.67
N VAL A 43 -0.82 -6.35 -0.29
CA VAL A 43 -1.79 -5.27 -0.36
C VAL A 43 -2.86 -5.65 -1.36
N LEU A 44 -4.08 -5.84 -0.87
CA LEU A 44 -5.25 -6.11 -1.67
C LEU A 44 -5.86 -4.78 -2.10
N VAL A 45 -6.01 -4.58 -3.41
CA VAL A 45 -6.62 -3.39 -3.96
C VAL A 45 -7.87 -3.72 -4.76
N GLY A 46 -8.85 -2.83 -4.66
CA GLY A 46 -10.10 -2.87 -5.38
C GLY A 46 -10.41 -1.53 -6.03
N ILE A 47 -11.48 -1.50 -6.82
CA ILE A 47 -12.03 -0.26 -7.37
C ILE A 47 -13.49 -0.19 -6.94
N GLU A 48 -13.81 0.83 -6.16
CA GLU A 48 -15.18 1.16 -5.79
C GLU A 48 -15.77 2.13 -6.83
N PRO A 49 -16.97 1.88 -7.37
CA PRO A 49 -17.59 2.84 -8.28
C PRO A 49 -17.90 4.16 -7.58
N VAL A 50 -17.60 5.28 -8.25
CA VAL A 50 -18.06 6.62 -7.80
C VAL A 50 -19.58 6.74 -7.96
N ASP A 51 -20.16 6.03 -8.93
CA ASP A 51 -21.59 5.98 -9.19
C ASP A 51 -22.07 4.52 -9.18
N ILE A 52 -23.06 4.21 -8.34
CA ILE A 52 -23.63 2.86 -8.21
C ILE A 52 -24.10 2.28 -9.56
N ARG A 53 -24.45 3.13 -10.53
CA ARG A 53 -24.83 2.71 -11.89
C ARG A 53 -23.67 2.08 -12.67
N ASP A 54 -22.44 2.43 -12.34
CA ASP A 54 -21.23 1.87 -12.94
C ASP A 54 -20.80 0.55 -12.28
N PHE A 55 -21.38 0.15 -11.15
CA PHE A 55 -21.08 -1.11 -10.46
C PHE A 55 -21.23 -2.32 -11.40
N GLY A 56 -22.33 -2.37 -12.15
CA GLY A 56 -22.57 -3.44 -13.11
C GLY A 56 -21.48 -3.53 -14.18
N ARG A 57 -20.99 -2.38 -14.67
CA ARG A 57 -19.94 -2.31 -15.69
C ARG A 57 -18.57 -2.70 -15.14
N LEU A 58 -18.24 -2.28 -13.92
CA LEU A 58 -17.00 -2.70 -13.24
C LEU A 58 -16.95 -4.21 -13.04
N MET A 59 -18.09 -4.82 -12.73
CA MET A 59 -18.20 -6.27 -12.51
C MET A 59 -18.14 -7.11 -13.79
N THR A 60 -18.43 -6.53 -14.95
CA THR A 60 -18.54 -7.28 -16.22
C THR A 60 -17.45 -6.96 -17.25
N THR A 61 -16.61 -5.94 -17.01
CA THR A 61 -15.62 -5.49 -18.00
C THR A 61 -14.21 -5.97 -17.61
N PRO A 62 -13.70 -7.05 -18.22
CA PRO A 62 -12.35 -7.54 -17.97
C PRO A 62 -11.26 -6.56 -18.46
N ALA A 63 -11.57 -5.71 -19.45
CA ALA A 63 -10.62 -4.83 -20.14
C ALA A 63 -10.31 -3.51 -19.40
N PHE A 64 -10.97 -3.25 -18.26
CA PHE A 64 -10.91 -1.94 -17.62
C PHE A 64 -9.46 -1.54 -17.25
N ALA A 65 -8.64 -2.48 -16.82
CA ALA A 65 -7.25 -2.22 -16.42
C ALA A 65 -6.24 -2.19 -17.60
N GLU A 66 -6.62 -2.65 -18.79
CA GLU A 66 -5.69 -2.88 -19.91
C GLU A 66 -5.73 -1.78 -20.97
N GLU A 67 -6.89 -1.14 -21.20
CA GLU A 67 -7.06 -0.17 -22.29
C GLU A 67 -6.57 1.26 -21.95
N GLY A 68 -6.03 1.49 -20.76
CA GLY A 68 -5.49 2.79 -20.35
C GLY A 68 -6.53 3.87 -20.06
N HIS A 69 -7.82 3.53 -20.11
CA HIS A 69 -8.89 4.37 -19.58
C HIS A 69 -8.85 4.35 -18.05
N ARG A 70 -8.97 5.51 -17.40
CA ARG A 70 -8.95 5.59 -15.93
C ARG A 70 -10.21 4.92 -15.35
N PRO A 71 -10.10 4.17 -14.23
CA PRO A 71 -11.25 3.64 -13.49
C PRO A 71 -12.38 4.64 -13.35
N LEU A 72 -13.60 4.22 -13.72
CA LEU A 72 -14.84 4.86 -13.28
C LEU A 72 -15.06 4.49 -11.80
N GLY A 73 -14.13 4.87 -10.94
CA GLY A 73 -14.09 4.40 -9.57
C GLY A 73 -12.93 4.98 -8.78
N MET A 74 -13.08 4.93 -7.46
CA MET A 74 -12.02 5.22 -6.51
C MET A 74 -11.24 3.93 -6.25
N LEU A 75 -9.92 4.03 -6.30
CA LEU A 75 -9.06 2.96 -5.82
C LEU A 75 -9.32 2.80 -4.31
N GLN A 76 -9.47 1.55 -3.88
CA GLN A 76 -9.62 1.17 -2.49
C GLN A 76 -8.52 0.20 -2.08
N VAL A 77 -7.89 0.44 -0.93
CA VAL A 77 -7.01 -0.53 -0.28
C VAL A 77 -7.89 -1.41 0.59
N LEU A 78 -8.20 -2.62 0.12
CA LEU A 78 -9.15 -3.51 0.78
C LEU A 78 -8.57 -4.17 2.02
N SER A 79 -7.27 -4.49 1.99
CA SER A 79 -6.59 -5.13 3.11
C SER A 79 -5.08 -5.03 2.93
N ILE A 80 -4.37 -4.95 4.06
CA ILE A 80 -2.92 -5.10 4.13
C ILE A 80 -2.64 -6.30 5.01
N ILE A 81 -1.96 -7.29 4.44
CA ILE A 81 -1.71 -8.56 5.11
C ILE A 81 -0.20 -8.71 5.22
N VAL A 82 0.31 -8.67 6.45
CA VAL A 82 1.67 -9.14 6.73
C VAL A 82 1.60 -10.65 6.86
N GLU A 83 2.23 -11.35 5.93
CA GLU A 83 2.13 -12.80 5.84
C GLU A 83 2.89 -13.48 6.97
N ASP A 84 2.33 -14.57 7.52
CA ASP A 84 2.88 -15.29 8.67
C ASP A 84 4.12 -16.15 8.33
N ARG A 85 4.77 -15.88 7.19
CA ARG A 85 6.00 -16.55 6.78
C ARG A 85 7.24 -15.88 7.38
N PRO A 86 8.33 -16.64 7.60
CA PRO A 86 9.56 -16.08 8.11
C PRO A 86 10.10 -14.93 7.24
N PRO A 87 10.62 -13.85 7.83
CA PRO A 87 11.25 -12.77 7.09
C PRO A 87 12.44 -13.29 6.28
N VAL A 88 12.59 -12.80 5.05
CA VAL A 88 13.66 -13.23 4.16
C VAL A 88 14.83 -12.27 4.20
N SER A 89 16.03 -12.84 4.03
CA SER A 89 17.24 -12.07 3.74
C SER A 89 17.00 -11.23 2.48
N VAL A 90 17.17 -9.92 2.60
CA VAL A 90 17.06 -9.01 1.45
C VAL A 90 18.32 -9.03 0.61
N ARG A 91 19.48 -9.32 1.21
CA ARG A 91 20.79 -9.27 0.54
C ARG A 91 20.92 -10.22 -0.65
N ASP A 92 20.16 -11.32 -0.63
CA ASP A 92 20.16 -12.32 -1.70
C ASP A 92 19.22 -11.95 -2.86
N LYS A 93 18.50 -10.82 -2.77
CA LYS A 93 17.58 -10.38 -3.81
C LYS A 93 18.32 -9.51 -4.84
N PRO A 94 18.14 -9.75 -6.15
CA PRO A 94 18.78 -8.94 -7.19
C PRO A 94 18.35 -7.47 -7.15
N GLN A 95 17.18 -7.18 -6.58
CA GLN A 95 16.66 -5.82 -6.40
C GLN A 95 17.32 -5.10 -5.21
N TYR A 96 17.97 -5.81 -4.29
CA TYR A 96 18.49 -5.21 -3.06
C TYR A 96 19.60 -4.20 -3.33
N ALA A 97 20.63 -4.56 -4.08
CA ALA A 97 21.74 -3.65 -4.37
C ALA A 97 21.29 -2.34 -5.04
N PRO A 98 20.46 -2.33 -6.11
CA PRO A 98 20.02 -1.08 -6.71
C PRO A 98 19.06 -0.28 -5.81
N THR A 99 18.12 -0.94 -5.13
CA THR A 99 17.24 -0.27 -4.16
C THR A 99 18.10 0.36 -3.08
N ARG A 100 19.04 -0.37 -2.50
CA ARG A 100 19.85 0.10 -1.38
C ARG A 100 20.84 1.20 -1.78
N LEU A 101 21.47 1.10 -2.95
CA LEU A 101 22.41 2.10 -3.44
C LEU A 101 21.75 3.46 -3.71
N ALA A 102 20.47 3.47 -4.12
CA ALA A 102 19.71 4.73 -4.23
C ALA A 102 19.60 5.45 -2.88
N PHE A 103 19.51 4.70 -1.78
CA PHE A 103 19.28 5.24 -0.44
C PHE A 103 20.56 5.40 0.38
N ASP A 104 21.54 4.50 0.29
CA ASP A 104 22.85 4.62 0.98
C ASP A 104 23.62 5.90 0.59
N SER A 105 23.19 6.60 -0.48
CA SER A 105 23.62 7.98 -0.77
C SER A 105 23.29 8.99 0.35
N GLN A 106 22.43 8.60 1.30
CA GLN A 106 22.03 9.31 2.50
C GLN A 106 22.37 8.43 3.73
N PRO A 107 23.39 8.77 4.53
CA PRO A 107 23.87 7.94 5.65
C PRO A 107 22.79 7.54 6.66
N GLU A 108 21.80 8.42 6.85
CA GLU A 108 20.68 8.27 7.80
C GLU A 108 19.67 7.19 7.36
N THR A 109 19.63 6.84 6.07
CA THR A 109 18.68 5.87 5.53
C THR A 109 19.21 4.43 5.51
N SER A 110 20.49 4.24 5.83
CA SER A 110 21.17 2.93 5.89
C SER A 110 20.69 2.03 7.03
N VAL A 111 19.69 2.45 7.80
CA VAL A 111 19.03 1.63 8.83
C VAL A 111 17.55 1.38 8.53
N LEU A 112 17.02 1.98 7.46
CA LEU A 112 15.61 1.85 7.12
C LEU A 112 15.28 0.44 6.65
N PRO A 113 14.15 -0.13 7.12
CA PRO A 113 13.77 -1.49 6.79
C PRO A 113 13.10 -1.58 5.43
N LEU A 114 13.21 -2.77 4.86
CA LEU A 114 12.64 -3.13 3.58
C LEU A 114 11.48 -4.09 3.79
N VAL A 115 10.49 -4.04 2.91
CA VAL A 115 9.41 -5.04 2.82
C VAL A 115 9.32 -5.56 1.40
N TYR A 116 8.93 -6.83 1.26
CA TYR A 116 8.57 -7.37 -0.04
C TYR A 116 7.09 -7.12 -0.26
N LEU A 117 6.80 -6.09 -1.04
CA LEU A 117 5.46 -5.61 -1.30
C LEU A 117 4.88 -6.33 -2.51
N ASN A 118 3.79 -7.03 -2.28
CA ASN A 118 2.95 -7.64 -3.30
C ASN A 118 1.63 -6.89 -3.35
N VAL A 119 1.36 -6.19 -4.43
CA VAL A 119 0.06 -5.59 -4.64
C VAL A 119 -0.75 -6.50 -5.53
N ALA A 120 -1.98 -6.83 -5.12
CA ALA A 120 -2.88 -7.71 -5.84
C ALA A 120 -4.23 -7.04 -6.06
N TYR A 121 -4.65 -6.98 -7.33
CA TYR A 121 -5.93 -6.42 -7.73
C TYR A 121 -6.97 -7.54 -7.97
N PHE A 122 -8.16 -7.41 -7.37
CA PHE A 122 -9.25 -8.38 -7.52
C PHE A 122 -10.42 -7.76 -8.31
N LEU A 123 -10.88 -8.44 -9.36
CA LEU A 123 -12.24 -8.21 -9.89
C LEU A 123 -13.20 -9.14 -9.15
N GLY A 124 -14.28 -8.57 -8.62
CA GLY A 124 -15.26 -9.24 -7.74
C GLY A 124 -15.97 -10.50 -8.26
N ARG A 125 -15.59 -11.04 -9.42
CA ARG A 125 -16.14 -12.30 -9.98
C ARG A 125 -15.17 -13.48 -10.01
N ALA A 126 -13.86 -13.23 -9.95
CA ALA A 126 -12.88 -14.31 -9.92
C ALA A 126 -12.24 -14.31 -8.54
N GLY A 127 -12.32 -15.42 -7.81
CA GLY A 127 -11.58 -15.59 -6.54
C GLY A 127 -10.06 -15.59 -6.69
N ASN A 128 -9.53 -15.14 -7.84
CA ASN A 128 -8.13 -15.06 -8.17
C ASN A 128 -7.76 -13.60 -8.50
N PRO A 129 -6.58 -13.12 -8.08
CA PRO A 129 -6.10 -11.80 -8.43
C PRO A 129 -5.90 -11.71 -9.95
N VAL A 130 -6.29 -10.56 -10.51
CA VAL A 130 -6.23 -10.27 -11.95
C VAL A 130 -4.89 -9.64 -12.33
N CYS A 131 -4.25 -8.95 -11.38
CA CYS A 131 -2.90 -8.45 -11.57
C CYS A 131 -2.09 -8.52 -10.27
N TYR A 132 -0.78 -8.70 -10.43
CA TYR A 132 0.18 -8.84 -9.35
C TYR A 132 1.41 -7.99 -9.63
N LEU A 133 1.84 -7.22 -8.65
CA LEU A 133 3.10 -6.47 -8.68
C LEU A 133 3.88 -6.77 -7.41
N GLY A 134 4.98 -7.51 -7.55
CA GLY A 134 5.88 -7.87 -6.45
C GLY A 134 7.21 -7.13 -6.56
N HIS A 135 7.55 -6.29 -5.59
CA HIS A 135 8.83 -5.59 -5.56
C HIS A 135 9.34 -5.37 -4.13
N LEU A 136 10.64 -5.08 -4.01
CA LEU A 136 11.24 -4.70 -2.74
C LEU A 136 10.98 -3.21 -2.51
N HIS A 137 10.22 -2.89 -1.47
CA HIS A 137 9.84 -1.53 -1.09
C HIS A 137 10.62 -1.08 0.15
N LEU A 138 11.15 0.13 0.13
CA LEU A 138 11.79 0.74 1.30
C LEU A 138 10.75 1.55 2.06
N ILE A 139 10.63 1.32 3.37
CA ILE A 139 9.78 2.16 4.21
C ILE A 139 10.56 3.43 4.58
N SER A 140 9.98 4.59 4.29
CA SER A 140 10.62 5.88 4.57
C SER A 140 10.75 6.15 6.07
N GLU A 141 11.79 6.92 6.45
CA GLU A 141 11.94 7.40 7.83
C GLU A 141 10.74 8.26 8.25
N PHE A 142 10.20 9.05 7.32
CA PHE A 142 9.03 9.87 7.56
C PHE A 142 7.82 9.00 7.93
N ALA A 143 7.58 7.88 7.24
CA ALA A 143 6.53 6.94 7.60
C ALA A 143 6.72 6.36 9.01
N PHE A 144 7.95 6.04 9.41
CA PHE A 144 8.23 5.60 10.79
C PHE A 144 7.93 6.66 11.83
N SER A 145 8.33 7.91 11.57
CA SER A 145 8.06 9.04 12.44
C SER A 145 6.55 9.27 12.60
N VAL A 146 5.82 9.28 11.49
CA VAL A 146 4.36 9.39 11.45
C VAL A 146 3.71 8.22 12.21
N ALA A 147 4.04 6.97 11.86
CA ALA A 147 3.46 5.80 12.50
C ALA A 147 3.76 5.71 14.02
N SER A 148 4.80 6.36 14.51
CA SER A 148 5.16 6.38 15.93
C SER A 148 4.56 7.58 16.68
N GLY A 149 4.26 8.68 15.98
CA GLY A 149 3.76 9.93 16.57
C GLY A 149 2.23 10.09 16.57
N PHE A 150 1.52 9.47 15.63
CA PHE A 150 0.07 9.66 15.50
C PHE A 150 -0.73 8.55 16.19
N LYS A 151 -1.57 8.94 17.16
CA LYS A 151 -2.62 8.07 17.73
C LYS A 151 -3.87 8.03 16.86
N SER A 152 -4.06 9.05 16.01
CA SER A 152 -5.22 9.28 15.16
C SER A 152 -4.84 10.14 13.96
N PHE A 153 -5.62 10.03 12.88
CA PHE A 153 -5.57 10.94 11.73
C PHE A 153 -6.96 11.44 11.40
N THR A 154 -7.04 12.63 10.79
CA THR A 154 -8.31 13.25 10.43
C THR A 154 -8.60 13.04 8.96
N ILE A 155 -9.61 12.23 8.64
CA ILE A 155 -10.16 12.13 7.28
C ILE A 155 -10.98 13.39 7.02
N ARG A 156 -10.55 14.18 6.05
CA ARG A 156 -11.27 15.41 5.68
C ARG A 156 -12.61 15.07 5.04
N SER A 157 -13.64 15.79 5.42
CA SER A 157 -14.97 15.65 4.80
C SER A 157 -14.92 16.01 3.32
N ILE A 158 -15.57 15.19 2.50
CA ILE A 158 -15.77 15.43 1.06
C ILE A 158 -16.68 16.66 0.85
N LEU A 159 -17.49 17.02 1.86
CA LEU A 159 -18.40 18.17 1.83
C LEU A 159 -17.70 19.52 2.05
N GLY A 160 -16.37 19.53 2.14
CA GLY A 160 -15.54 20.73 2.12
C GLY A 160 -14.92 21.09 3.48
N PRO A 161 -13.95 22.03 3.49
CA PRO A 161 -13.10 22.32 4.64
C PRO A 161 -13.80 22.91 5.87
N GLN A 162 -15.08 23.26 5.77
CA GLN A 162 -15.86 23.87 6.86
C GLN A 162 -16.57 22.84 7.76
N MET A 163 -16.81 21.61 7.26
CA MET A 163 -17.26 20.51 8.10
C MET A 163 -16.00 19.77 8.58
N GLY A 164 -15.63 19.96 9.85
CA GLY A 164 -14.48 19.30 10.46
C GLY A 164 -14.36 17.83 10.07
N GLY A 165 -13.13 17.36 9.82
CA GLY A 165 -12.91 15.98 9.43
C GLY A 165 -13.20 14.99 10.55
N VAL A 166 -13.35 13.71 10.20
CA VAL A 166 -13.52 12.63 11.17
C VAL A 166 -12.14 12.21 11.64
N GLU A 167 -11.88 12.42 12.93
CA GLU A 167 -10.71 11.86 13.58
C GLU A 167 -10.91 10.36 13.76
N LYS A 168 -10.04 9.56 13.14
CA LYS A 168 -10.02 8.11 13.29
C LYS A 168 -8.71 7.68 13.95
N PRO A 169 -8.73 6.69 14.86
CA PRO A 169 -7.50 6.17 15.45
C PRO A 169 -6.61 5.57 14.35
N VAL A 170 -5.29 5.66 14.50
CA VAL A 170 -4.35 5.00 13.59
C VAL A 170 -4.39 3.51 13.92
N THR A 171 -5.18 2.77 13.15
CA THR A 171 -5.24 1.30 13.19
C THR A 171 -5.03 0.77 11.77
N ALA A 172 -4.67 -0.50 11.63
CA ALA A 172 -4.52 -1.12 10.32
C ALA A 172 -5.80 -0.98 9.47
N ASP A 173 -6.97 -1.11 10.10
CA ASP A 173 -8.28 -1.01 9.46
C ASP A 173 -8.63 0.42 9.01
N THR A 174 -8.04 1.44 9.66
CA THR A 174 -8.37 2.83 9.37
C THR A 174 -7.75 3.29 8.05
N CYS A 175 -6.60 2.74 7.68
CA CYS A 175 -5.90 3.08 6.44
C CYS A 175 -6.47 2.38 5.20
N SER A 176 -7.50 1.54 5.38
CA SER A 176 -8.18 0.76 4.34
C SER A 176 -9.57 1.30 3.95
N GLU A 177 -9.99 2.47 4.46
CA GLU A 177 -11.25 3.15 4.08
C GLU A 177 -11.01 4.44 3.29
#